data_AF-A0A3M1XZZ8-F1
#
_entry.id   AF-A0A3M1XZZ8-F1
#
_cell.length_a   1.000
_cell.length_b   1.000
_cell.length_c   1.000
_cell.angle_alpha   90.00
_cell.angle_beta   90.00
_cell.angle_gamma   90.00
#
_symmetry.space_group_name_H-M   'P 1'
#
loop_
_entity.id
_entity.type
_entity.pdbx_description
1 polymer ?
#
loop_
_entity_poly.entity_id
_entity_poly.type
_entity_poly.pdbx_seq_one_letter_code
_entity_poly.pdbx_strand_id
1 'polypeptide(L)'
;MSEALTSELDARSSELARIVEKNRRYRGFTRNSIAVAMSEFIAALSIYRTYITGPGDITERDRHYIEEAIAIAKKRNVMRPTSLFDFLRDTLLLDNLHEFDESLRPQLREFVMKFQQITGPVMAKSVEDTAFYIYNRLISLNEVGGHPDQFGIQVADFHQHNKHKAFWYTMLSTSTHDTKRSEDVRARINVLSEMPDEWEAALTQWHNHNKVAKTIVDDEAAPAPNDEYLLYQTLVGAYEADDPQFLERVIRYMHKAINEAKVYSNWINPNDDYARAITDFVTHIMTDDVFLTMFKPFATRIAYYGRLNSLSQVVLKLTSPGVPDIYQGTELWDFSLVDPDNRRPVDFAKRRAILASIKQRFDSEAPALVADLLDDMEDGAIKLFVIHRILAFRREAEALFREGDYEAIAVSGGKAAHVCAFMRQHEKARMVVVVPRLILGLTNGQEVPPIGMDIWDDTTATLPEGRYQNIFTAETIIGSQIPVRDLLATFPVGVWRQITD
;
A
#
# COMPACT_ATOMS: atom_id res chain seq x y z
N MET A 1 4.36 24.15 -0.09
CA MET A 1 4.36 25.26 0.88
C MET A 1 4.53 26.63 0.22
N SER A 2 5.23 26.75 -0.91
CA SER A 2 5.35 27.99 -1.69
C SER A 2 4.11 28.35 -2.51
N GLU A 3 3.23 27.39 -2.79
CA GLU A 3 2.07 27.58 -3.67
C GLU A 3 0.73 27.37 -2.94
N ALA A 4 0.42 26.14 -2.50
CA ALA A 4 -0.92 25.79 -1.98
C ALA A 4 -1.14 25.96 -0.47
N LEU A 5 -0.08 26.22 0.32
CA LEU A 5 -0.15 26.34 1.80
C LEU A 5 0.69 27.53 2.33
N THR A 6 0.85 28.55 1.49
CA THR A 6 1.68 29.74 1.78
C THR A 6 1.04 30.58 2.88
N SER A 7 -0.28 30.77 2.81
CA SER A 7 -1.07 31.56 3.75
C SER A 7 -0.96 31.04 5.19
N GLU A 8 -0.98 29.72 5.37
CA GLU A 8 -0.87 29.05 6.66
C GLU A 8 0.54 29.25 7.26
N LEU A 9 1.59 29.06 6.45
CA LEU A 9 2.97 29.27 6.87
C LEU A 9 3.23 30.75 7.19
N ASP A 10 2.69 31.67 6.39
CA ASP A 10 2.79 33.11 6.59
C ASP A 10 2.09 33.56 7.86
N ALA A 11 0.89 33.02 8.15
CA ALA A 11 0.17 33.31 9.37
C ALA A 11 0.95 32.83 10.61
N ARG A 12 1.46 31.60 10.58
CA ARG A 12 2.20 31.00 11.71
C ARG A 12 3.56 31.68 11.94
N SER A 13 4.32 31.97 10.89
CA SER A 13 5.59 32.69 11.02
C SER A 13 5.40 34.12 11.53
N SER A 14 4.32 34.80 11.12
CA SER A 14 3.97 36.12 11.63
C SER A 14 3.56 36.10 13.10
N GLU A 15 2.79 35.09 13.52
CA GLU A 15 2.40 34.88 14.92
C GLU A 15 3.64 34.68 15.81
N LEU A 16 4.54 33.75 15.43
CA LEU A 16 5.75 33.50 16.20
C LEU A 16 6.68 34.72 16.24
N ALA A 17 6.84 35.44 15.13
CA ALA A 17 7.65 36.65 15.09
C ALA A 17 7.18 37.72 16.09
N ARG A 18 5.86 37.93 16.24
CA ARG A 18 5.29 38.87 17.22
C ARG A 18 5.53 38.43 18.67
N ILE A 19 5.51 37.12 18.93
CA ILE A 19 5.82 36.58 20.27
C ILE A 19 7.31 36.78 20.58
N VAL A 20 8.16 36.47 19.61
CA VAL A 20 9.62 36.52 19.71
C VAL A 20 10.16 37.95 19.83
N GLU A 21 9.54 38.93 19.18
CA GLU A 21 9.92 40.35 19.27
C GLU A 21 9.89 40.89 20.70
N LYS A 22 9.02 40.32 21.55
CA LYS A 22 8.88 40.68 22.97
C LYS A 22 9.90 39.96 23.88
N ASN A 23 10.68 39.03 23.35
CA ASN A 23 11.72 38.30 24.07
C ASN A 23 13.12 38.82 23.72
N ARG A 24 13.86 39.35 24.70
CA ARG A 24 15.20 39.94 24.48
C ARG A 24 16.21 38.98 23.84
N ARG A 25 16.11 37.68 24.12
CA ARG A 25 17.04 36.66 23.60
C ARG A 25 16.76 36.33 22.14
N TYR A 26 15.49 36.29 21.75
CA TYR A 26 15.07 35.77 20.46
C TYR A 26 14.66 36.86 19.45
N ARG A 27 14.44 38.11 19.89
CA ARG A 27 13.99 39.23 19.04
C ARG A 27 14.80 39.50 17.75
N GLY A 28 16.02 38.94 17.66
CA GLY A 28 16.85 39.03 16.46
C GLY A 28 16.40 38.10 15.31
N PHE A 29 15.55 37.12 15.58
CA PHE A 29 15.00 36.25 14.54
C PHE A 29 13.88 36.97 13.79
N THR A 30 14.15 37.31 12.53
CA THR A 30 13.18 37.97 11.65
C THR A 30 12.08 37.00 11.23
N ARG A 31 10.90 37.53 10.89
CA ARG A 31 9.79 36.74 10.29
C ARG A 31 10.25 35.84 9.15
N ASN A 32 11.09 36.35 8.24
CA ASN A 32 11.59 35.58 7.11
C ASN A 32 12.49 34.41 7.55
N SER A 33 13.39 34.65 8.53
CA SER A 33 14.23 33.59 9.07
C SER A 33 13.39 32.48 9.72
N ILE A 34 12.36 32.86 10.49
CA ILE A 34 11.41 31.94 11.13
C ILE A 34 10.63 31.15 10.07
N ALA A 35 10.05 31.82 9.07
CA ALA A 35 9.27 31.18 8.02
C ALA A 35 10.06 30.10 7.28
N VAL A 36 11.33 30.38 6.95
CA VAL A 36 12.17 29.36 6.32
C VAL A 36 12.53 28.23 7.28
N ALA A 37 12.91 28.53 8.53
CA ALA A 37 13.21 27.46 9.49
C ALA A 37 12.00 26.52 9.69
N MET A 38 10.79 27.07 9.72
CA MET A 38 9.54 26.31 9.77
C MET A 38 9.32 25.49 8.50
N SER A 39 9.52 26.07 7.32
CA SER A 39 9.42 25.34 6.05
C SER A 39 10.41 24.18 5.98
N GLU A 40 11.67 24.41 6.35
CA GLU A 40 12.71 23.37 6.36
C GLU A 40 12.43 22.28 7.39
N PHE A 41 11.91 22.64 8.56
CA PHE A 41 11.43 21.67 9.54
C PHE A 41 10.29 20.82 8.99
N ILE A 42 9.24 21.43 8.42
CA ILE A 42 8.09 20.70 7.88
C ILE A 42 8.54 19.76 6.75
N ALA A 43 9.42 20.22 5.85
CA ALA A 43 9.97 19.41 4.76
C ALA A 43 10.93 18.30 5.22
N ALA A 44 11.35 18.31 6.48
CA ALA A 44 12.18 17.29 7.10
C ALA A 44 11.41 16.36 8.04
N LEU A 45 10.14 16.66 8.34
CA LEU A 45 9.33 15.87 9.26
C LEU A 45 8.85 14.58 8.58
N SER A 46 9.22 13.43 9.14
CA SER A 46 8.94 12.09 8.62
C SER A 46 7.57 11.53 9.03
N ILE A 47 6.77 12.31 9.75
CA ILE A 47 5.41 11.98 10.20
C ILE A 47 4.42 13.09 9.84
N TYR A 48 3.13 12.79 9.82
CA TYR A 48 2.09 13.80 9.55
C TYR A 48 2.10 14.93 10.58
N ARG A 49 2.22 14.60 11.87
CA ARG A 49 2.20 15.59 12.97
C ARG A 49 2.63 14.98 14.30
N THR A 50 3.00 15.86 15.22
CA THR A 50 3.11 15.60 16.66
C THR A 50 1.81 15.96 17.39
N TYR A 51 1.74 15.65 18.69
CA TYR A 51 0.56 15.81 19.55
C TYR A 51 0.87 16.48 20.91
N ILE A 52 1.66 17.54 20.89
CA ILE A 52 2.07 18.31 22.08
C ILE A 52 0.98 19.33 22.46
N THR A 53 0.51 19.27 23.71
CA THR A 53 -0.53 20.15 24.29
C THR A 53 -0.01 21.11 25.36
N GLY A 54 1.08 20.76 26.04
CA GLY A 54 1.61 21.55 27.14
C GLY A 54 2.96 21.05 27.65
N PRO A 55 3.60 21.81 28.55
CA PRO A 55 4.84 21.37 29.18
C PRO A 55 4.57 20.11 30.02
N GLY A 56 5.36 19.06 29.82
CA GLY A 56 5.23 17.78 30.54
C GLY A 56 4.46 16.68 29.79
N ASP A 57 3.72 17.01 28.72
CA ASP A 57 2.93 16.05 27.92
C ASP A 57 3.67 15.58 26.64
N ILE A 58 4.99 15.72 26.59
CA ILE A 58 5.79 15.45 25.39
C ILE A 58 6.25 14.01 25.42
N THR A 59 5.72 13.21 24.49
CA THR A 59 6.12 11.82 24.32
C THR A 59 7.55 11.71 23.76
N GLU A 60 8.25 10.63 24.08
CA GLU A 60 9.57 10.33 23.48
C GLU A 60 9.50 10.27 21.95
N ARG A 61 8.38 9.76 21.41
CA ARG A 61 8.09 9.73 19.98
C ARG A 61 8.13 11.12 19.36
N ASP A 62 7.35 12.05 19.90
CA ASP A 62 7.24 13.40 19.33
C ASP A 62 8.54 14.18 19.48
N ARG A 63 9.26 14.00 20.60
CA ARG A 63 10.61 14.55 20.79
C ARG A 63 11.57 14.03 19.73
N HIS A 64 11.62 12.71 19.53
CA HIS A 64 12.50 12.07 18.56
C HIS A 64 12.28 12.64 17.15
N TYR A 65 11.04 12.71 16.67
CA TYR A 65 10.73 13.21 15.33
C TYR A 65 11.01 14.70 15.16
N ILE A 66 10.79 15.52 16.20
CA ILE A 66 11.17 16.94 16.16
C ILE A 66 12.68 17.10 16.06
N GLU A 67 13.44 16.37 16.89
CA GLU A 67 14.90 16.45 16.93
C GLU A 67 15.53 15.95 15.62
N GLU A 68 15.02 14.85 15.05
CA GLU A 68 15.41 14.33 13.74
C GLU A 68 15.18 15.38 12.64
N ALA A 69 13.97 15.93 12.55
CA ALA A 69 13.63 16.92 11.53
C ALA A 69 14.51 18.18 11.65
N ILE A 70 14.81 18.63 12.87
CA ILE A 70 15.71 19.77 13.11
C ILE A 70 17.15 19.44 12.70
N ALA A 71 17.65 18.24 12.98
CA ALA A 71 18.99 17.82 12.56
C ALA A 71 19.12 17.80 11.02
N ILE A 72 18.11 17.29 10.33
CA ILE A 72 18.05 17.29 8.86
C ILE A 72 17.98 18.73 8.34
N ALA A 73 17.11 19.57 8.91
CA ALA A 73 16.96 20.97 8.50
C ALA A 73 18.28 21.76 8.65
N LYS A 74 19.01 21.57 9.76
CA LYS A 74 20.35 22.16 9.95
C LYS A 74 21.34 21.70 8.89
N LYS A 75 21.38 20.38 8.60
CA LYS A 75 22.30 19.81 7.59
C LYS A 75 22.02 20.36 6.18
N ARG A 76 20.75 20.58 5.83
CA ARG A 76 20.34 21.18 4.53
C ARG A 76 20.65 22.67 4.43
N ASN A 77 20.82 23.38 5.56
CA ASN A 77 20.90 24.85 5.61
C ASN A 77 22.19 25.37 6.27
N VAL A 78 23.36 24.92 5.78
CA VAL A 78 24.68 25.23 6.38
C VAL A 78 25.03 26.73 6.49
N MET A 79 24.43 27.58 5.64
CA MET A 79 24.67 29.03 5.65
C MET A 79 23.78 29.79 6.66
N ARG A 80 22.87 29.10 7.35
CA ARG A 80 21.97 29.72 8.33
C ARG A 80 22.48 29.47 9.75
N PRO A 81 22.25 30.41 10.69
CA PRO A 81 22.62 30.20 12.09
C PRO A 81 21.92 28.97 12.66
N THR A 82 22.68 28.03 13.22
CA THR A 82 22.13 26.84 13.89
C THR A 82 21.21 27.20 15.05
N SER A 83 21.49 28.34 15.72
CA SER A 83 20.69 28.89 16.81
C SER A 83 19.23 29.17 16.44
N LEU A 84 18.93 29.43 15.16
CA LEU A 84 17.55 29.58 14.69
C LEU A 84 16.77 28.26 14.74
N PHE A 85 17.43 27.17 14.33
CA PHE A 85 16.83 25.83 14.36
C PHE A 85 16.80 25.27 15.78
N ASP A 86 17.81 25.55 16.61
CA ASP A 86 17.78 25.25 18.05
C ASP A 86 16.60 25.96 18.73
N PHE A 87 16.41 27.25 18.43
CA PHE A 87 15.24 27.99 18.92
C PHE A 87 13.92 27.36 18.48
N LEU A 88 13.80 26.95 17.21
CA LEU A 88 12.58 26.30 16.73
C LEU A 88 12.34 24.97 17.43
N ARG A 89 13.38 24.13 17.57
CA ARG A 89 13.31 22.88 18.35
C ARG A 89 12.79 23.13 19.76
N ASP A 90 13.44 24.02 20.49
CA ASP A 90 13.13 24.28 21.89
C ASP A 90 11.73 24.89 22.04
N THR A 91 11.28 25.67 21.05
CA THR A 91 9.93 26.23 21.02
C THR A 91 8.87 25.14 20.78
N LEU A 92 9.09 24.26 19.79
CA LEU A 92 8.17 23.17 19.48
C LEU A 92 8.07 22.14 20.60
N LEU A 93 9.17 21.93 21.33
CA LEU A 93 9.24 21.10 22.53
C LEU A 93 8.87 21.86 23.81
N LEU A 94 8.50 23.14 23.73
CA LEU A 94 8.20 23.99 24.89
C LEU A 94 9.33 24.02 25.96
N ASP A 95 10.55 23.59 25.60
CA ASP A 95 11.71 23.52 26.49
C ASP A 95 12.19 24.93 26.88
N ASN A 96 12.01 25.92 25.98
CA ASN A 96 12.32 27.33 26.23
C ASN A 96 11.17 28.15 26.83
N LEU A 97 10.05 27.53 27.20
CA LEU A 97 8.85 28.25 27.68
C LEU A 97 9.14 29.14 28.89
N HIS A 98 10.06 28.71 29.76
CA HIS A 98 10.49 29.45 30.94
C HIS A 98 11.25 30.74 30.62
N GLU A 99 11.81 30.87 29.41
CA GLU A 99 12.53 32.05 28.94
C GLU A 99 11.59 33.17 28.46
N PHE A 100 10.28 32.91 28.39
CA PHE A 100 9.25 33.90 28.04
C PHE A 100 8.49 34.38 29.28
N ASP A 101 8.08 35.65 29.25
CA ASP A 101 7.18 36.26 30.24
C ASP A 101 5.90 35.43 30.40
N GLU A 102 5.36 35.35 31.62
CA GLU A 102 4.19 34.54 31.94
C GLU A 102 2.97 34.88 31.05
N SER A 103 2.83 36.13 30.64
CA SER A 103 1.74 36.59 29.75
C SER A 103 1.85 36.07 28.30
N LEU A 104 3.04 35.64 27.86
CA LEU A 104 3.30 35.12 26.52
C LEU A 104 3.28 33.59 26.46
N ARG A 105 3.50 32.91 27.58
CA ARG A 105 3.52 31.44 27.64
C ARG A 105 2.25 30.78 27.08
N PRO A 106 1.03 31.27 27.36
CA PRO A 106 -0.19 30.73 26.74
C PRO A 106 -0.18 30.85 25.21
N GLN A 107 0.29 31.98 24.67
CA GLN A 107 0.36 32.22 23.23
C GLN A 107 1.38 31.30 22.56
N LEU A 108 2.51 31.02 23.20
CA LEU A 108 3.51 30.11 22.65
C LEU A 108 3.00 28.66 22.58
N ARG A 109 2.28 28.19 23.62
CA ARG A 109 1.62 26.88 23.60
C ARG A 109 0.57 26.79 22.49
N GLU A 110 -0.27 27.81 22.38
CA GLU A 110 -1.29 27.88 21.34
C GLU A 110 -0.66 27.87 19.93
N PHE A 111 0.46 28.59 19.76
CA PHE A 111 1.24 28.54 18.53
C PHE A 111 1.71 27.12 18.20
N VAL A 112 2.30 26.38 19.15
CA VAL A 112 2.74 24.99 18.94
C VAL A 112 1.56 24.09 18.55
N MET A 113 0.42 24.21 19.23
CA MET A 113 -0.80 23.47 18.90
C MET A 113 -1.30 23.76 17.47
N LYS A 114 -1.30 25.04 17.07
CA LYS A 114 -1.68 25.46 15.70
C LYS A 114 -0.66 25.05 14.65
N PHE A 115 0.63 25.06 14.96
CA PHE A 115 1.67 24.64 14.02
C PHE A 115 1.55 23.15 13.68
N GLN A 116 1.21 22.30 14.65
CA GLN A 116 0.95 20.88 14.41
C GLN A 116 -0.27 20.61 13.51
N GLN A 117 -1.15 21.59 13.31
CA GLN A 117 -2.30 21.47 12.40
C GLN A 117 -1.91 21.65 10.93
N ILE A 118 -0.76 22.28 10.62
CA ILE A 118 -0.35 22.55 9.24
C ILE A 118 0.56 21.46 8.65
N THR A 119 1.26 20.68 9.48
CA THR A 119 2.19 19.64 9.01
C THR A 119 1.49 18.50 8.28
N GLY A 120 0.30 18.08 8.76
CA GLY A 120 -0.47 16.98 8.17
C GLY A 120 -0.92 17.26 6.73
N PRO A 121 -1.60 18.40 6.46
CA PRO A 121 -1.95 18.80 5.10
C PRO A 121 -0.73 18.94 4.17
N VAL A 122 0.42 19.42 4.67
CA VAL A 122 1.65 19.48 3.87
C VAL A 122 2.12 18.09 3.48
N MET A 123 2.16 17.14 4.42
CA MET A 123 2.53 15.74 4.14
C MET A 123 1.64 15.14 3.05
N ALA A 124 0.31 15.21 3.23
CA ALA A 124 -0.63 14.66 2.26
C ALA A 124 -0.47 15.30 0.86
N LYS A 125 -0.39 16.63 0.78
CA LYS A 125 -0.28 17.32 -0.51
C LYS A 125 1.06 17.15 -1.21
N SER A 126 2.16 17.09 -0.46
CA SER A 126 3.50 16.98 -1.04
C SER A 126 3.93 15.54 -1.33
N VAL A 127 3.52 14.59 -0.49
CA VAL A 127 3.91 13.18 -0.63
C VAL A 127 2.86 12.43 -1.45
N GLU A 128 1.62 12.34 -0.94
CA GLU A 128 0.58 11.50 -1.55
C GLU A 128 0.06 12.07 -2.89
N ASP A 129 -0.13 13.38 -2.97
CA ASP A 129 -0.68 14.08 -4.13
C ASP A 129 0.41 14.73 -5.00
N THR A 130 1.69 14.39 -4.82
CA THR A 130 2.77 14.88 -5.72
C THR A 130 3.91 13.88 -5.84
N ALA A 131 4.67 13.61 -4.77
CA ALA A 131 5.84 12.74 -4.84
C ALA A 131 5.52 11.32 -5.35
N PHE A 132 4.37 10.77 -4.96
CA PHE A 132 3.87 9.47 -5.43
C PHE A 132 3.54 9.40 -6.93
N TYR A 133 3.38 10.54 -7.60
CA TYR A 133 3.19 10.61 -9.06
C TYR A 133 4.50 10.87 -9.82
N ILE A 134 5.58 11.19 -9.09
CA ILE A 134 6.91 11.44 -9.65
C ILE A 134 7.81 10.21 -9.48
N TYR A 135 7.84 9.60 -8.30
CA TYR A 135 8.76 8.51 -7.99
C TYR A 135 8.22 7.15 -8.48
N ASN A 136 8.32 6.89 -9.79
CA ASN A 136 7.62 5.78 -10.43
C ASN A 136 8.41 4.46 -10.47
N ARG A 137 9.35 4.21 -9.54
CA ARG A 137 10.18 2.98 -9.51
C ARG A 137 9.33 1.70 -9.47
N LEU A 138 8.35 1.63 -8.56
CA LEU A 138 7.36 0.56 -8.49
C LEU A 138 6.09 1.13 -7.86
N ILE A 139 5.08 1.44 -8.68
CA ILE A 139 3.97 2.32 -8.29
C ILE A 139 2.96 1.65 -7.35
N SER A 140 3.07 0.33 -7.11
CA SER A 140 2.32 -0.36 -6.05
C SER A 140 2.76 0.07 -4.65
N LEU A 141 3.95 0.65 -4.49
CA LEU A 141 4.45 1.20 -3.22
C LEU A 141 3.98 2.64 -2.97
N ASN A 142 3.47 3.30 -4.02
CA ASN A 142 3.03 4.69 -3.99
C ASN A 142 1.56 4.75 -3.57
N GLU A 143 1.29 4.42 -2.30
CA GLU A 143 -0.04 4.27 -1.74
C GLU A 143 -0.20 5.07 -0.44
N VAL A 144 -1.42 5.51 -0.11
CA VAL A 144 -1.73 6.28 1.11
C VAL A 144 -1.23 5.53 2.34
N GLY A 145 -0.38 6.18 3.15
CA GLY A 145 0.32 5.58 4.29
C GLY A 145 1.56 4.73 3.94
N GLY A 146 1.92 4.64 2.66
CA GLY A 146 3.10 3.94 2.16
C GLY A 146 4.38 4.77 2.22
N HIS A 147 5.51 4.06 2.23
CA HIS A 147 6.87 4.61 2.22
C HIS A 147 7.63 4.02 1.03
N PRO A 148 7.58 4.64 -0.17
CA PRO A 148 8.12 4.03 -1.39
C PRO A 148 9.66 3.94 -1.43
N ASP A 149 10.34 4.60 -0.49
CA ASP A 149 11.75 4.40 -0.18
C ASP A 149 12.02 3.03 0.47
N GLN A 150 11.05 2.46 1.18
CA GLN A 150 11.06 1.09 1.69
C GLN A 150 10.46 0.14 0.65
N PHE A 151 11.32 -0.53 -0.13
CA PHE A 151 10.88 -1.36 -1.26
C PHE A 151 10.01 -2.57 -0.87
N GLY A 152 10.20 -3.10 0.34
CA GLY A 152 9.47 -4.23 0.89
C GLY A 152 9.97 -4.59 2.28
N ILE A 153 9.32 -5.55 2.93
CA ILE A 153 9.66 -6.02 4.28
C ILE A 153 9.96 -7.52 4.28
N GLN A 154 10.68 -8.00 5.30
CA GLN A 154 10.86 -9.43 5.52
C GLN A 154 9.62 -10.04 6.19
N VAL A 155 9.43 -11.35 6.02
CA VAL A 155 8.37 -12.10 6.71
C VAL A 155 8.50 -11.98 8.24
N ALA A 156 9.74 -11.94 8.74
CA ALA A 156 10.02 -11.69 10.15
C ALA A 156 9.47 -10.33 10.64
N ASP A 157 9.63 -9.26 9.85
CA ASP A 157 9.10 -7.93 10.20
C ASP A 157 7.57 -7.93 10.26
N PHE A 158 6.93 -8.62 9.31
CA PHE A 158 5.47 -8.81 9.31
C PHE A 158 4.99 -9.53 10.59
N HIS A 159 5.71 -10.57 11.02
CA HIS A 159 5.39 -11.28 12.26
C HIS A 159 5.61 -10.40 13.50
N GLN A 160 6.71 -9.66 13.56
CA GLN A 160 7.01 -8.75 14.66
C GLN A 160 5.94 -7.65 14.78
N HIS A 161 5.49 -7.11 13.66
CA HIS A 161 4.40 -6.13 13.62
C HIS A 161 3.09 -6.69 14.17
N ASN A 162 2.70 -7.90 13.77
CA ASN A 162 1.46 -8.52 14.25
C ASN A 162 1.53 -8.95 15.72
N LYS A 163 2.71 -9.36 16.22
CA LYS A 163 2.92 -9.72 17.62
C LYS A 163 2.86 -8.51 18.56
N HIS A 164 3.39 -7.37 18.14
CA HIS A 164 3.51 -6.16 18.97
C HIS A 164 2.52 -5.04 18.57
N LYS A 165 1.42 -5.41 17.91
CA LYS A 165 0.43 -4.45 17.45
C LYS A 165 -0.18 -3.69 18.63
N ALA A 166 -0.03 -2.37 18.63
CA ALA A 166 -0.45 -1.51 19.75
C ALA A 166 -1.97 -1.54 20.02
N PHE A 167 -2.78 -1.72 18.97
CA PHE A 167 -4.24 -1.76 19.06
C PHE A 167 -4.79 -3.00 18.35
N TRP A 168 -5.26 -3.95 19.15
CA TRP A 168 -5.73 -5.25 18.67
C TRP A 168 -6.99 -5.17 17.79
N TYR A 169 -7.78 -4.10 17.96
CA TYR A 169 -9.03 -3.86 17.21
C TYR A 169 -8.87 -2.86 16.06
N THR A 170 -7.63 -2.56 15.65
CA THR A 170 -7.40 -1.66 14.52
C THR A 170 -7.92 -2.26 13.21
N MET A 171 -8.38 -1.41 12.29
CA MET A 171 -8.82 -1.85 10.97
C MET A 171 -7.65 -2.37 10.13
N LEU A 172 -7.88 -3.43 9.38
CA LEU A 172 -6.94 -3.97 8.38
C LEU A 172 -7.55 -3.75 6.99
N SER A 173 -7.19 -2.64 6.37
CA SER A 173 -7.67 -2.26 5.03
C SER A 173 -6.60 -2.50 3.98
N THR A 174 -7.01 -3.00 2.81
CA THR A 174 -6.16 -3.16 1.62
C THR A 174 -6.67 -2.33 0.44
N SER A 175 -7.91 -1.84 0.48
CA SER A 175 -8.47 -0.90 -0.49
C SER A 175 -9.40 0.04 0.25
N THR A 176 -9.49 1.29 -0.19
CA THR A 176 -10.46 2.27 0.31
C THR A 176 -10.93 3.18 -0.83
N HIS A 177 -11.82 4.12 -0.53
CA HIS A 177 -12.23 5.17 -1.46
C HIS A 177 -11.12 6.19 -1.76
N ASP A 178 -10.02 6.18 -0.99
CA ASP A 178 -8.91 7.14 -1.11
C ASP A 178 -7.58 6.47 -1.54
N THR A 179 -7.52 5.13 -1.60
CA THR A 179 -6.33 4.45 -2.12
C THR A 179 -6.08 4.85 -3.58
N LYS A 180 -4.82 5.09 -3.92
CA LYS A 180 -4.34 5.46 -5.26
C LYS A 180 -4.61 4.36 -6.27
N ARG A 181 -4.55 3.10 -5.84
CA ARG A 181 -4.82 1.90 -6.67
C ARG A 181 -5.51 0.86 -5.80
N SER A 182 -6.37 0.03 -6.38
CA SER A 182 -7.00 -1.08 -5.64
C SER A 182 -5.98 -2.15 -5.24
N GLU A 183 -6.38 -3.01 -4.31
CA GLU A 183 -5.57 -4.12 -3.81
C GLU A 183 -5.09 -5.07 -4.91
N ASP A 184 -5.92 -5.35 -5.93
CA ASP A 184 -5.56 -6.30 -6.99
C ASP A 184 -4.68 -5.66 -8.08
N VAL A 185 -4.81 -4.34 -8.32
CA VAL A 185 -3.86 -3.59 -9.16
C VAL A 185 -2.47 -3.64 -8.55
N ARG A 186 -2.36 -3.39 -7.24
CA ARG A 186 -1.06 -3.44 -6.55
C ARG A 186 -0.50 -4.86 -6.50
N ALA A 187 -1.35 -5.88 -6.31
CA ALA A 187 -0.92 -7.28 -6.34
C ALA A 187 -0.32 -7.70 -7.69
N ARG A 188 -0.90 -7.23 -8.81
CA ARG A 188 -0.35 -7.41 -10.17
C ARG A 188 0.98 -6.68 -10.36
N ILE A 189 1.05 -5.40 -10.01
CA ILE A 189 2.26 -4.59 -10.18
C ILE A 189 3.42 -5.15 -9.35
N ASN A 190 3.16 -5.69 -8.16
CA ASN A 190 4.19 -6.33 -7.33
C ASN A 190 4.91 -7.49 -8.02
N VAL A 191 4.28 -8.18 -8.99
CA VAL A 191 4.91 -9.28 -9.75
C VAL A 191 6.12 -8.78 -10.54
N LEU A 192 6.13 -7.51 -10.97
CA LEU A 192 7.27 -6.91 -11.68
C LEU A 192 8.57 -6.97 -10.87
N SER A 193 8.47 -6.98 -9.53
CA SER A 193 9.64 -7.11 -8.65
C SER A 193 10.30 -8.49 -8.70
N GLU A 194 9.62 -9.51 -9.23
CA GLU A 194 10.14 -10.86 -9.38
C GLU A 194 10.73 -11.11 -10.78
N MET A 195 10.54 -10.19 -11.73
CA MET A 195 10.97 -10.35 -13.12
C MET A 195 11.60 -9.07 -13.72
N PRO A 196 12.58 -8.45 -13.04
CA PRO A 196 13.12 -7.14 -13.46
C PRO A 196 13.71 -7.16 -14.88
N ASP A 197 14.42 -8.22 -15.26
CA ASP A 197 15.05 -8.33 -16.59
C ASP A 197 14.00 -8.48 -17.70
N GLU A 198 12.96 -9.29 -17.46
CA GLU A 198 11.84 -9.44 -18.41
C GLU A 198 11.03 -8.13 -18.51
N TRP A 199 10.87 -7.42 -17.41
CA TRP A 199 10.20 -6.13 -17.36
C TRP A 199 10.96 -5.06 -18.15
N GLU A 200 12.28 -4.96 -17.97
CA GLU A 200 13.14 -4.04 -18.73
C GLU A 200 13.09 -4.34 -20.24
N ALA A 201 13.14 -5.62 -20.61
CA ALA A 201 13.04 -6.05 -22.00
C ALA A 201 11.69 -5.65 -22.62
N ALA A 202 10.58 -5.90 -21.92
CA ALA A 202 9.24 -5.53 -22.36
C ALA A 202 9.10 -4.01 -22.54
N LEU A 203 9.56 -3.22 -21.56
CA LEU A 203 9.58 -1.75 -21.64
C LEU A 203 10.38 -1.24 -22.83
N THR A 204 11.59 -1.78 -23.04
CA THR A 204 12.45 -1.38 -24.15
C THR A 204 11.77 -1.66 -25.48
N GLN A 205 11.13 -2.82 -25.62
CA GLN A 205 10.38 -3.19 -26.81
C GLN A 205 9.20 -2.25 -27.04
N TRP A 206 8.38 -2.02 -26.02
CA TRP A 206 7.19 -1.16 -26.12
C TRP A 206 7.57 0.30 -26.39
N HIS A 207 8.57 0.84 -25.69
CA HIS A 207 9.05 2.20 -25.89
C HIS A 207 9.54 2.42 -27.33
N ASN A 208 10.37 1.51 -27.85
CA ASN A 208 10.89 1.62 -29.20
C ASN A 208 9.79 1.55 -30.26
N HIS A 209 8.82 0.66 -30.08
CA HIS A 209 7.68 0.52 -30.98
C HIS A 209 6.76 1.73 -30.94
N ASN A 210 6.39 2.18 -29.73
CA ASN A 210 5.43 3.27 -29.52
C ASN A 210 6.04 4.66 -29.72
N LYS A 211 7.35 4.78 -29.97
CA LYS A 211 8.02 6.06 -30.22
C LYS A 211 7.37 6.88 -31.34
N VAL A 212 6.79 6.20 -32.35
CA VAL A 212 6.09 6.84 -33.48
C VAL A 212 4.81 7.58 -33.07
N ALA A 213 4.23 7.22 -31.92
CA ALA A 213 3.03 7.83 -31.38
C ALA A 213 3.31 9.08 -30.53
N LYS A 214 4.58 9.34 -30.21
CA LYS A 214 4.98 10.50 -29.42
C LYS A 214 4.91 11.78 -30.25
N THR A 215 4.48 12.86 -29.62
CA THR A 215 4.50 14.21 -30.19
C THR A 215 5.46 15.11 -29.42
N ILE A 216 5.84 16.26 -30.00
CA ILE A 216 6.67 17.26 -29.32
C ILE A 216 5.76 18.33 -28.73
N VAL A 217 5.91 18.59 -27.43
CA VAL A 217 5.23 19.66 -26.68
C VAL A 217 6.30 20.37 -25.85
N ASP A 218 6.40 21.70 -25.96
CA ASP A 218 7.40 22.50 -25.25
C ASP A 218 8.85 21.98 -25.40
N ASP A 219 9.23 21.63 -26.63
CA ASP A 219 10.54 21.04 -27.01
C ASP A 219 10.86 19.65 -26.41
N GLU A 220 9.91 19.02 -25.73
CA GLU A 220 10.05 17.69 -25.12
C GLU A 220 9.12 16.66 -25.78
N ALA A 221 9.55 15.40 -25.80
CA ALA A 221 8.71 14.31 -26.30
C ALA A 221 7.64 13.95 -25.26
N ALA A 222 6.38 13.96 -25.67
CA ALA A 222 5.22 13.61 -24.85
C ALA A 222 4.65 12.23 -25.25
N PRO A 223 4.40 11.31 -24.29
CA PRO A 223 4.74 11.39 -22.86
C PRO A 223 6.24 11.44 -22.61
N ALA A 224 6.64 12.20 -21.58
CA ALA A 224 7.98 12.14 -21.02
C ALA A 224 8.29 10.72 -20.50
N PRO A 225 9.56 10.29 -20.45
CA PRO A 225 9.92 8.91 -20.08
C PRO A 225 9.34 8.44 -18.74
N ASN A 226 9.25 9.32 -17.74
CA ASN A 226 8.70 8.96 -16.43
C ASN A 226 7.17 8.77 -16.44
N ASP A 227 6.46 9.52 -17.28
CA ASP A 227 5.00 9.39 -17.47
C ASP A 227 4.67 8.13 -18.29
N GLU A 228 5.50 7.82 -19.28
CA GLU A 228 5.39 6.58 -20.06
C GLU A 228 5.66 5.35 -19.18
N TYR A 229 6.65 5.41 -18.28
CA TYR A 229 6.94 4.34 -17.32
C TYR A 229 5.78 4.11 -16.34
N LEU A 230 5.16 5.20 -15.86
CA LEU A 230 3.94 5.16 -15.05
C LEU A 230 2.77 4.52 -15.82
N LEU A 231 2.58 4.91 -17.08
CA LEU A 231 1.53 4.37 -17.95
C LEU A 231 1.68 2.87 -18.11
N TYR A 232 2.86 2.35 -18.43
CA TYR A 232 3.04 0.91 -18.64
C TYR A 232 2.78 0.08 -17.37
N GLN A 233 3.22 0.56 -16.20
CA GLN A 233 2.86 -0.09 -14.92
C GLN A 233 1.35 -0.03 -14.64
N THR A 234 0.70 1.09 -14.99
CA THR A 234 -0.75 1.25 -14.84
C THR A 234 -1.49 0.28 -15.76
N LEU A 235 -1.06 0.13 -17.01
CA LEU A 235 -1.63 -0.80 -17.97
C LEU A 235 -1.51 -2.24 -17.46
N VAL A 236 -0.32 -2.74 -17.12
CA VAL A 236 -0.17 -4.12 -16.63
C VAL A 236 -0.91 -4.36 -15.30
N GLY A 237 -1.02 -3.34 -14.45
CA GLY A 237 -1.72 -3.43 -13.18
C GLY A 237 -3.25 -3.49 -13.34
N ALA A 238 -3.81 -2.71 -14.25
CA ALA A 238 -5.26 -2.53 -14.36
C ALA A 238 -5.90 -3.18 -15.59
N TYR A 239 -5.12 -3.79 -16.51
CA TYR A 239 -5.65 -4.32 -17.77
C TYR A 239 -6.81 -5.31 -17.58
N GLU A 240 -7.92 -5.01 -18.24
CA GLU A 240 -9.13 -5.84 -18.32
C GLU A 240 -9.53 -5.93 -19.80
N ALA A 241 -9.32 -7.09 -20.43
CA ALA A 241 -9.51 -7.26 -21.87
C ALA A 241 -10.96 -6.99 -22.33
N ASP A 242 -11.94 -7.30 -21.49
CA ASP A 242 -13.37 -7.18 -21.78
C ASP A 242 -14.01 -5.89 -21.24
N ASP A 243 -13.24 -4.96 -20.67
CA ASP A 243 -13.79 -3.68 -20.20
C ASP A 243 -13.80 -2.64 -21.35
N PRO A 244 -14.99 -2.32 -21.93
CA PRO A 244 -15.08 -1.34 -23.00
C PRO A 244 -14.73 0.09 -22.55
N GLN A 245 -14.69 0.35 -21.24
CA GLN A 245 -14.33 1.65 -20.68
C GLN A 245 -12.85 1.75 -20.30
N PHE A 246 -12.06 0.67 -20.48
CA PHE A 246 -10.68 0.63 -20.00
C PHE A 246 -9.82 1.76 -20.55
N LEU A 247 -9.91 2.03 -21.86
CA LEU A 247 -9.18 3.12 -22.51
C LEU A 247 -9.47 4.48 -21.87
N GLU A 248 -10.75 4.81 -21.72
CA GLU A 248 -11.20 6.08 -21.12
C GLU A 248 -10.76 6.20 -19.65
N ARG A 249 -10.81 5.09 -18.89
CA ARG A 249 -10.34 5.05 -17.50
C ARG A 249 -8.84 5.36 -17.40
N VAL A 250 -8.02 4.78 -18.28
CA VAL A 250 -6.58 5.02 -18.31
C VAL A 250 -6.25 6.46 -18.72
N ILE A 251 -6.92 7.01 -19.75
CA ILE A 251 -6.72 8.41 -20.16
C ILE A 251 -7.03 9.36 -19.00
N ARG A 252 -8.18 9.19 -18.34
CA ARG A 252 -8.58 9.99 -17.18
C ARG A 252 -7.58 9.88 -16.04
N TYR A 253 -7.11 8.67 -15.76
CA TYR A 253 -6.07 8.44 -14.75
C TYR A 253 -4.79 9.19 -15.11
N MET A 254 -4.31 9.08 -16.35
CA MET A 254 -3.08 9.75 -16.77
C MET A 254 -3.20 11.27 -16.71
N HIS A 255 -4.35 11.84 -17.08
CA HIS A 255 -4.62 13.27 -16.91
C HIS A 255 -4.56 13.71 -15.44
N LYS A 256 -5.12 12.92 -14.53
CA LYS A 256 -4.98 13.17 -13.10
C LYS A 256 -3.51 13.07 -12.68
N ALA A 257 -2.81 12.01 -13.09
CA ALA A 257 -1.43 11.76 -12.71
C ALA A 257 -0.47 12.89 -13.12
N ILE A 258 -0.54 13.38 -14.37
CA ILE A 258 0.33 14.47 -14.84
C ILE A 258 0.08 15.77 -14.08
N ASN A 259 -1.17 16.04 -13.70
CA ASN A 259 -1.54 17.24 -12.95
C ASN A 259 -1.16 17.15 -11.47
N GLU A 260 -1.22 15.96 -10.86
CA GLU A 260 -0.73 15.74 -9.50
C GLU A 260 0.80 15.79 -9.45
N ALA A 261 1.51 15.29 -10.46
CA ALA A 261 2.97 15.33 -10.56
C ALA A 261 3.51 16.77 -10.65
N LYS A 262 2.77 17.71 -11.26
CA LYS A 262 3.13 19.13 -11.38
C LYS A 262 4.45 19.38 -12.13
N VAL A 263 4.85 18.47 -13.02
CA VAL A 263 6.08 18.60 -13.83
C VAL A 263 5.80 19.30 -15.16
N TYR A 264 4.89 18.73 -15.96
CA TYR A 264 4.53 19.26 -17.30
C TYR A 264 3.12 19.88 -17.37
N SER A 265 2.27 19.58 -16.38
CA SER A 265 0.91 20.13 -16.24
C SER A 265 0.54 20.22 -14.76
N ASN A 266 -0.46 21.02 -14.39
CA ASN A 266 -0.98 21.12 -13.03
C ASN A 266 -2.45 21.59 -13.02
N TRP A 267 -3.11 21.46 -11.87
CA TRP A 267 -4.54 21.85 -11.73
C TRP A 267 -4.81 23.36 -11.78
N ILE A 268 -3.80 24.23 -11.59
CA ILE A 268 -3.97 25.69 -11.56
C ILE A 268 -3.88 26.26 -12.98
N ASN A 269 -2.82 25.88 -13.71
CA ASN A 269 -2.57 26.23 -15.10
C ASN A 269 -2.33 24.92 -15.88
N PRO A 270 -3.41 24.24 -16.32
CA PRO A 270 -3.30 23.02 -17.11
C PRO A 270 -2.53 23.24 -18.42
N ASN A 271 -1.70 22.27 -18.80
CA ASN A 271 -1.06 22.24 -20.11
C ASN A 271 -1.92 21.37 -21.05
N ASP A 272 -2.85 22.02 -21.76
CA ASP A 272 -3.82 21.34 -22.63
C ASP A 272 -3.14 20.60 -23.80
N ASP A 273 -2.01 21.13 -24.31
CA ASP A 273 -1.25 20.51 -25.39
C ASP A 273 -0.57 19.21 -24.92
N TYR A 274 0.03 19.22 -23.73
CA TYR A 274 0.59 18.01 -23.13
C TYR A 274 -0.50 16.99 -22.79
N ALA A 275 -1.62 17.43 -22.20
CA ALA A 275 -2.76 16.55 -21.91
C ALA A 275 -3.33 15.89 -23.16
N ARG A 276 -3.44 16.62 -24.27
CA ARG A 276 -3.83 16.07 -25.58
C ARG A 276 -2.81 15.05 -26.09
N ALA A 277 -1.52 15.35 -26.00
CA ALA A 277 -0.47 14.40 -26.39
C ALA A 277 -0.53 13.08 -25.59
N ILE A 278 -0.82 13.14 -24.29
CA ILE A 278 -1.06 11.94 -23.48
C ILE A 278 -2.27 11.15 -23.98
N THR A 279 -3.40 11.82 -24.22
CA THR A 279 -4.61 11.19 -24.77
C THR A 279 -4.34 10.49 -26.09
N ASP A 280 -3.69 11.19 -27.03
CA ASP A 280 -3.39 10.70 -28.36
C ASP A 280 -2.44 9.49 -28.29
N PHE A 281 -1.40 9.56 -27.45
CA PHE A 281 -0.48 8.46 -27.24
C PHE A 281 -1.18 7.22 -26.67
N VAL A 282 -1.96 7.37 -25.58
CA VAL A 282 -2.68 6.25 -24.96
C VAL A 282 -3.69 5.64 -25.94
N THR A 283 -4.42 6.48 -26.68
CA THR A 283 -5.38 6.01 -27.70
C THR A 283 -4.67 5.24 -28.81
N HIS A 284 -3.54 5.76 -29.31
CA HIS A 284 -2.77 5.10 -30.36
C HIS A 284 -2.30 3.71 -29.92
N ILE A 285 -1.59 3.60 -28.80
CA ILE A 285 -1.03 2.31 -28.37
C ILE A 285 -2.14 1.29 -28.06
N MET A 286 -3.26 1.73 -27.50
CA MET A 286 -4.37 0.82 -27.16
C MET A 286 -5.22 0.40 -28.36
N THR A 287 -4.98 0.99 -29.54
CA THR A 287 -5.62 0.60 -30.81
C THR A 287 -4.63 -0.01 -31.81
N ASP A 288 -3.34 -0.10 -31.44
CA ASP A 288 -2.32 -0.69 -32.26
C ASP A 288 -2.19 -2.20 -32.02
N ASP A 289 -2.54 -2.99 -33.04
CA ASP A 289 -2.52 -4.45 -33.00
C ASP A 289 -1.12 -5.01 -32.72
N VAL A 290 -0.06 -4.33 -33.19
CA VAL A 290 1.32 -4.80 -32.98
C VAL A 290 1.70 -4.67 -31.51
N PHE A 291 1.48 -3.50 -30.90
CA PHE A 291 1.66 -3.32 -29.46
C PHE A 291 0.82 -4.30 -28.65
N LEU A 292 -0.47 -4.44 -28.94
CA LEU A 292 -1.36 -5.33 -28.20
C LEU A 292 -0.94 -6.81 -28.29
N THR A 293 -0.37 -7.23 -29.43
CA THR A 293 0.17 -8.59 -29.61
C THR A 293 1.37 -8.84 -28.69
N MET A 294 2.21 -7.83 -28.44
CA MET A 294 3.35 -7.93 -27.51
C MET A 294 2.92 -7.75 -26.04
N PHE A 295 1.96 -6.86 -25.78
CA PHE A 295 1.54 -6.46 -24.44
C PHE A 295 0.63 -7.50 -23.77
N LYS A 296 -0.38 -8.02 -24.48
CA LYS A 296 -1.40 -8.91 -23.90
C LYS A 296 -0.81 -10.16 -23.22
N PRO A 297 0.13 -10.92 -23.85
CA PRO A 297 0.73 -12.08 -23.19
C PRO A 297 1.44 -11.73 -21.88
N PHE A 298 2.16 -10.60 -21.85
CA PHE A 298 2.82 -10.12 -20.65
C PHE A 298 1.80 -9.74 -19.56
N ALA A 299 0.75 -8.99 -19.92
CA ALA A 299 -0.31 -8.60 -18.99
C ALA A 299 -1.09 -9.82 -18.44
N THR A 300 -1.37 -10.84 -19.27
CA THR A 300 -2.03 -12.08 -18.84
C THR A 300 -1.17 -12.85 -17.83
N ARG A 301 0.13 -12.99 -18.07
CA ARG A 301 1.05 -13.65 -17.13
C ARG A 301 1.14 -12.89 -15.81
N ILE A 302 1.22 -11.55 -15.84
CA ILE A 302 1.17 -10.71 -14.63
C ILE A 302 -0.17 -10.89 -13.89
N ALA A 303 -1.28 -10.93 -14.62
CA ALA A 303 -2.60 -11.14 -14.04
C ALA A 303 -2.72 -12.48 -13.32
N TYR A 304 -2.15 -13.55 -13.89
CA TYR A 304 -2.11 -14.88 -13.28
C TYR A 304 -1.45 -14.85 -11.89
N TYR A 305 -0.21 -14.38 -11.79
CA TYR A 305 0.49 -14.28 -10.51
C TYR A 305 -0.11 -13.24 -9.57
N GLY A 306 -0.65 -12.14 -10.12
CA GLY A 306 -1.33 -11.10 -9.35
C GLY A 306 -2.56 -11.63 -8.60
N ARG A 307 -3.35 -12.52 -9.21
CA ARG A 307 -4.49 -13.19 -8.55
C ARG A 307 -4.03 -14.03 -7.36
N LEU A 308 -2.96 -14.81 -7.52
CA LEU A 308 -2.40 -15.65 -6.45
C LEU A 308 -1.80 -14.80 -5.30
N ASN A 309 -1.11 -13.70 -5.63
CA ASN A 309 -0.63 -12.73 -4.65
C ASN A 309 -1.81 -12.08 -3.90
N SER A 310 -2.90 -11.75 -4.59
CA SER A 310 -4.11 -11.20 -3.98
C SER A 310 -4.77 -12.19 -3.02
N LEU A 311 -4.89 -13.48 -3.38
CA LEU A 311 -5.42 -14.51 -2.48
C LEU A 311 -4.60 -14.58 -1.19
N SER A 312 -3.28 -14.56 -1.29
CA SER A 312 -2.38 -14.54 -0.13
C SER A 312 -2.61 -13.29 0.72
N GLN A 313 -2.70 -12.11 0.10
CA GLN A 313 -2.99 -10.85 0.80
C GLN A 313 -4.35 -10.87 1.51
N VAL A 314 -5.40 -11.41 0.89
CA VAL A 314 -6.73 -11.55 1.47
C VAL A 314 -6.70 -12.48 2.68
N VAL A 315 -6.05 -13.64 2.58
CA VAL A 315 -5.90 -14.56 3.70
C VAL A 315 -5.19 -13.87 4.87
N LEU A 316 -4.05 -13.20 4.61
CA LEU A 316 -3.32 -12.46 5.63
C LEU A 316 -4.18 -11.36 6.27
N LYS A 317 -4.90 -10.56 5.48
CA LYS A 317 -5.83 -9.51 5.96
C LYS A 317 -6.89 -10.10 6.88
N LEU A 318 -7.52 -11.20 6.47
CA LEU A 318 -8.67 -11.78 7.19
C LEU A 318 -8.26 -12.62 8.40
N THR A 319 -6.99 -13.00 8.55
CA THR A 319 -6.55 -13.90 9.63
C THR A 319 -5.56 -13.27 10.62
N SER A 320 -4.92 -12.15 10.25
CA SER A 320 -4.07 -11.39 11.17
C SER A 320 -4.86 -10.75 12.32
N PRO A 321 -4.19 -10.38 13.44
CA PRO A 321 -4.78 -9.58 14.51
C PRO A 321 -5.32 -8.24 14.01
N GLY A 322 -6.59 -7.94 14.29
CA GLY A 322 -7.29 -6.76 13.78
C GLY A 322 -8.70 -7.04 13.30
N VAL A 323 -9.39 -5.97 12.90
CA VAL A 323 -10.71 -6.00 12.28
C VAL A 323 -10.54 -5.84 10.77
N PRO A 324 -10.69 -6.90 9.98
CA PRO A 324 -10.53 -6.80 8.53
C PRO A 324 -11.63 -5.92 7.92
N ASP A 325 -11.20 -5.08 6.99
CA ASP A 325 -12.07 -4.23 6.19
C ASP A 325 -12.10 -4.70 4.73
N ILE A 326 -13.28 -4.59 4.12
CA ILE A 326 -13.52 -4.99 2.73
C ILE A 326 -14.25 -3.84 2.07
N TYR A 327 -13.53 -3.08 1.24
CA TYR A 327 -14.12 -2.03 0.45
C TYR A 327 -15.11 -2.61 -0.57
N GLN A 328 -16.22 -1.92 -0.79
CA GLN A 328 -17.31 -2.44 -1.62
C GLN A 328 -16.80 -2.86 -3.00
N GLY A 329 -17.16 -4.07 -3.45
CA GLY A 329 -16.76 -4.59 -4.75
C GLY A 329 -15.49 -5.45 -4.73
N THR A 330 -14.63 -5.30 -3.71
CA THR A 330 -13.33 -6.01 -3.61
C THR A 330 -13.44 -7.48 -3.18
N GLU A 331 -14.66 -8.00 -3.00
CA GLU A 331 -14.90 -9.42 -2.79
C GLU A 331 -14.69 -10.27 -4.06
N LEU A 332 -14.73 -9.63 -5.23
CA LEU A 332 -14.20 -10.14 -6.50
C LEU A 332 -12.91 -9.38 -6.86
N TRP A 333 -12.34 -9.64 -8.03
CA TRP A 333 -11.25 -8.82 -8.52
C TRP A 333 -11.71 -7.38 -8.75
N ASP A 334 -10.96 -6.43 -8.21
CA ASP A 334 -11.17 -5.00 -8.39
C ASP A 334 -9.92 -4.39 -9.01
N PHE A 335 -10.00 -3.93 -10.25
CA PHE A 335 -8.89 -3.28 -10.97
C PHE A 335 -9.04 -1.76 -11.04
N SER A 336 -9.62 -1.15 -10.00
CA SER A 336 -9.85 0.28 -9.94
C SER A 336 -8.57 1.09 -9.67
N LEU A 337 -8.46 2.23 -10.36
CA LEU A 337 -7.45 3.26 -10.14
C LEU A 337 -7.95 4.30 -9.12
N VAL A 338 -7.22 5.39 -8.93
CA VAL A 338 -7.56 6.45 -7.96
C VAL A 338 -8.94 7.08 -8.24
N ASP A 339 -9.56 7.66 -7.21
CA ASP A 339 -10.80 8.47 -7.29
C ASP A 339 -10.81 9.37 -8.54
N PRO A 340 -11.88 9.33 -9.37
CA PRO A 340 -13.17 8.65 -9.15
C PRO A 340 -13.29 7.22 -9.67
N ASP A 341 -12.22 6.58 -10.18
CA ASP A 341 -12.32 5.24 -10.75
C ASP A 341 -12.68 4.17 -9.69
N ASN A 342 -12.15 4.29 -8.47
CA ASN A 342 -12.50 3.46 -7.30
C ASN A 342 -13.88 3.77 -6.70
N ARG A 343 -14.69 4.64 -7.33
CA ARG A 343 -16.06 4.97 -6.91
C ARG A 343 -17.12 4.51 -7.92
N ARG A 344 -16.74 3.70 -8.91
CA ARG A 344 -17.67 3.07 -9.87
C ARG A 344 -18.73 2.22 -9.15
N PRO A 345 -19.94 2.09 -9.71
CA PRO A 345 -21.01 1.32 -9.09
C PRO A 345 -20.68 -0.16 -9.00
N VAL A 346 -21.12 -0.80 -7.90
CA VAL A 346 -20.88 -2.22 -7.65
C VAL A 346 -22.10 -3.05 -8.05
N ASP A 347 -21.89 -4.07 -8.88
CA ASP A 347 -22.93 -5.05 -9.19
C ASP A 347 -23.07 -6.10 -8.07
N PHE A 348 -23.92 -5.77 -7.09
CA PHE A 348 -24.28 -6.66 -5.98
C PHE A 348 -25.22 -7.81 -6.39
N ALA A 349 -25.88 -7.74 -7.55
CA ALA A 349 -26.72 -8.84 -8.02
C ALA A 349 -25.82 -10.00 -8.48
N LYS A 350 -24.80 -9.72 -9.29
CA LYS A 350 -23.77 -10.69 -9.70
C LYS A 350 -23.11 -11.35 -8.49
N ARG A 351 -22.62 -10.57 -7.54
CA ARG A 351 -21.94 -11.07 -6.32
C ARG A 351 -22.83 -11.98 -5.47
N ARG A 352 -24.10 -11.61 -5.28
CA ARG A 352 -25.06 -12.46 -4.55
C ARG A 352 -25.32 -13.79 -5.25
N ALA A 353 -25.43 -13.78 -6.58
CA ALA A 353 -25.61 -15.00 -7.36
C ALA A 353 -24.40 -15.94 -7.26
N ILE A 354 -23.18 -15.40 -7.42
CA ILE A 354 -21.93 -16.18 -7.27
C ILE A 354 -21.83 -16.74 -5.86
N LEU A 355 -22.07 -15.94 -4.81
CA LEU A 355 -22.03 -16.40 -3.42
C LEU A 355 -23.05 -17.50 -3.13
N ALA A 356 -24.27 -17.40 -3.68
CA ALA A 356 -25.30 -18.43 -3.52
C ALA A 356 -24.86 -19.76 -4.15
N SER A 357 -24.30 -19.70 -5.37
CA SER A 357 -23.73 -20.87 -6.06
C SER A 357 -22.60 -21.50 -5.24
N ILE A 358 -21.63 -20.69 -4.79
CA ILE A 358 -20.51 -21.15 -3.95
C ILE A 358 -21.01 -21.90 -2.71
N LYS A 359 -21.98 -21.34 -1.99
CA LYS A 359 -22.53 -21.96 -0.77
C LYS A 359 -23.18 -23.30 -1.06
N GLN A 360 -24.05 -23.35 -2.07
CA GLN A 360 -24.74 -24.57 -2.46
C GLN A 360 -23.74 -25.67 -2.85
N ARG A 361 -22.78 -25.33 -3.72
CA ARG A 361 -21.78 -26.29 -4.24
C ARG A 361 -20.79 -26.73 -3.17
N PHE A 362 -20.44 -25.87 -2.22
CA PHE A 362 -19.56 -26.24 -1.12
C PHE A 362 -20.21 -27.31 -0.22
N ASP A 363 -21.51 -27.20 0.06
CA ASP A 363 -22.22 -28.16 0.90
C ASP A 363 -22.44 -29.52 0.20
N SER A 364 -22.56 -29.54 -1.13
CA SER A 364 -22.85 -30.77 -1.89
C SER A 364 -21.64 -31.42 -2.57
N GLU A 365 -20.63 -30.65 -2.98
CA GLU A 365 -19.56 -31.10 -3.89
C GLU A 365 -18.25 -30.30 -3.74
N ALA A 366 -17.82 -30.01 -2.50
CA ALA A 366 -16.64 -29.17 -2.23
C ALA A 366 -15.38 -29.45 -3.08
N PRO A 367 -14.94 -30.71 -3.30
CA PRO A 367 -13.75 -30.97 -4.13
C PRO A 367 -13.90 -30.51 -5.59
N ALA A 368 -15.09 -30.71 -6.19
CA ALA A 368 -15.36 -30.29 -7.56
C ALA A 368 -15.44 -28.76 -7.66
N LEU A 369 -16.07 -28.11 -6.68
CA LEU A 369 -16.08 -26.64 -6.59
C LEU A 369 -14.65 -26.09 -6.54
N VAL A 370 -13.78 -26.65 -5.70
CA VAL A 370 -12.39 -26.17 -5.56
C VAL A 370 -11.61 -26.31 -6.85
N ALA A 371 -11.76 -27.42 -7.57
CA ALA A 371 -11.15 -27.61 -8.88
C ALA A 371 -11.61 -26.54 -9.89
N ASP A 372 -12.93 -26.34 -10.02
CA ASP A 372 -13.49 -25.35 -10.94
C ASP A 372 -13.01 -23.91 -10.62
N LEU A 373 -12.90 -23.56 -9.33
CA LEU A 373 -12.41 -22.25 -8.90
C LEU A 373 -10.93 -22.02 -9.25
N LEU A 374 -10.13 -23.08 -9.33
CA LEU A 374 -8.72 -23.00 -9.73
C LEU A 374 -8.56 -22.96 -11.25
N ASP A 375 -9.41 -23.68 -11.97
CA ASP A 375 -9.42 -23.70 -13.43
C ASP A 375 -9.88 -22.36 -14.01
N ASP A 376 -10.86 -21.70 -13.38
CA ASP A 376 -11.32 -20.35 -13.76
C ASP A 376 -11.15 -19.35 -12.62
N MET A 377 -9.90 -18.93 -12.38
CA MET A 377 -9.62 -17.85 -11.44
C MET A 377 -10.03 -16.47 -11.98
N GLU A 378 -10.37 -16.32 -13.26
CA GLU A 378 -10.53 -15.00 -13.89
C GLU A 378 -11.83 -14.30 -13.46
N ASP A 379 -12.87 -15.08 -13.14
CA ASP A 379 -14.19 -14.57 -12.77
C ASP A 379 -14.25 -13.95 -11.35
N GLY A 380 -13.24 -14.22 -10.51
CA GLY A 380 -13.10 -13.75 -9.14
C GLY A 380 -13.87 -14.56 -8.09
N ALA A 381 -14.58 -15.61 -8.47
CA ALA A 381 -15.32 -16.47 -7.55
C ALA A 381 -14.40 -17.11 -6.51
N ILE A 382 -13.15 -17.43 -6.86
CA ILE A 382 -12.17 -17.99 -5.92
C ILE A 382 -11.84 -17.02 -4.77
N LYS A 383 -11.75 -15.72 -5.06
CA LYS A 383 -11.51 -14.68 -4.05
C LYS A 383 -12.71 -14.56 -3.11
N LEU A 384 -13.92 -14.53 -3.68
CA LEU A 384 -15.17 -14.49 -2.91
C LEU A 384 -15.35 -15.73 -2.04
N PHE A 385 -14.98 -16.91 -2.55
CA PHE A 385 -14.95 -18.16 -1.80
C PHE A 385 -14.02 -18.06 -0.59
N VAL A 386 -12.77 -17.64 -0.79
CA VAL A 386 -11.79 -17.48 0.30
C VAL A 386 -12.30 -16.52 1.37
N ILE A 387 -12.82 -15.35 0.95
CA ILE A 387 -13.39 -14.35 1.85
C ILE A 387 -14.56 -14.96 2.63
N HIS A 388 -15.49 -15.61 1.95
CA HIS A 388 -16.67 -16.19 2.58
C HIS A 388 -16.29 -17.25 3.63
N ARG A 389 -15.39 -18.18 3.28
CA ARG A 389 -14.96 -19.27 4.17
C ARG A 389 -14.26 -18.73 5.42
N ILE A 390 -13.35 -17.76 5.27
CA ILE A 390 -12.68 -17.17 6.43
C ILE A 390 -13.66 -16.35 7.28
N LEU A 391 -14.53 -15.53 6.69
CA LEU A 391 -15.52 -14.76 7.47
C LEU A 391 -16.51 -15.66 8.22
N ALA A 392 -16.93 -16.78 7.61
CA ALA A 392 -17.73 -17.78 8.30
C ALA A 392 -16.99 -18.39 9.49
N PHE A 393 -15.71 -18.74 9.31
CA PHE A 393 -14.86 -19.25 10.38
C PHE A 393 -14.61 -18.20 11.48
N ARG A 394 -14.42 -16.93 11.12
CA ARG A 394 -14.29 -15.82 12.09
C ARG A 394 -15.51 -15.69 12.98
N ARG A 395 -16.71 -15.88 12.42
CA ARG A 395 -17.97 -15.84 13.16
C ARG A 395 -18.14 -17.07 14.06
N GLU A 396 -17.74 -18.25 13.60
CA GLU A 396 -17.78 -19.49 14.39
C GLU A 396 -16.79 -19.47 15.56
N ALA A 397 -15.57 -18.98 15.32
CA ALA A 397 -14.47 -18.95 16.28
C ALA A 397 -14.19 -17.52 16.78
N GLU A 398 -15.22 -16.75 17.14
CA GLU A 398 -15.09 -15.32 17.47
C GLU A 398 -14.00 -15.05 18.52
N ALA A 399 -13.98 -15.81 19.62
CA ALA A 399 -12.99 -15.66 20.68
C ALA A 399 -11.55 -15.88 20.17
N LEU A 400 -11.35 -16.87 19.29
CA LEU A 400 -10.05 -17.12 18.67
C LEU A 400 -9.58 -15.90 17.89
N PHE A 401 -10.46 -15.24 17.13
CA PHE A 401 -10.08 -14.08 16.33
C PHE A 401 -9.99 -12.77 17.14
N ARG A 402 -10.79 -12.64 18.18
CA ARG A 402 -10.86 -11.45 19.04
C ARG A 402 -9.73 -11.41 20.05
N GLU A 403 -9.39 -12.54 20.66
CA GLU A 403 -8.51 -12.61 21.84
C GLU A 403 -7.31 -13.53 21.65
N GLY A 404 -7.30 -14.39 20.61
CA GLY A 404 -6.24 -15.37 20.46
C GLY A 404 -4.87 -14.78 20.13
N ASP A 405 -3.84 -15.27 20.80
CA ASP A 405 -2.44 -14.89 20.61
C ASP A 405 -1.98 -15.11 19.17
N TYR A 406 -0.89 -14.43 18.79
CA TYR A 406 -0.25 -14.57 17.49
C TYR A 406 1.15 -15.15 17.64
N GLU A 407 1.44 -16.24 16.92
CA GLU A 407 2.73 -16.90 16.91
C GLU A 407 3.20 -17.18 15.49
N ALA A 408 4.44 -16.79 15.15
CA ALA A 408 5.03 -17.14 13.86
C ALA A 408 5.35 -18.63 13.80
N ILE A 409 5.09 -19.26 12.67
CA ILE A 409 5.43 -20.68 12.44
C ILE A 409 6.80 -20.76 11.78
N ALA A 410 7.68 -21.57 12.35
CA ALA A 410 8.98 -21.85 11.74
C ALA A 410 8.81 -22.71 10.47
N VAL A 411 9.36 -22.24 9.35
CA VAL A 411 9.39 -22.96 8.08
C VAL A 411 10.84 -23.22 7.69
N SER A 412 11.13 -24.43 7.22
CA SER A 412 12.46 -24.87 6.81
C SER A 412 12.39 -25.65 5.48
N GLY A 413 13.53 -25.83 4.80
CA GLY A 413 13.62 -26.47 3.48
C GLY A 413 13.87 -25.47 2.34
N GLY A 414 14.01 -25.98 1.12
CA GLY A 414 14.50 -25.24 -0.05
C GLY A 414 13.63 -24.07 -0.48
N LYS A 415 12.32 -24.09 -0.18
CA LYS A 415 11.36 -23.03 -0.54
C LYS A 415 10.86 -22.21 0.65
N ALA A 416 11.51 -22.28 1.82
CA ALA A 416 11.06 -21.59 3.03
C ALA A 416 10.87 -20.07 2.87
N ALA A 417 11.70 -19.42 2.03
CA ALA A 417 11.58 -17.98 1.74
C ALA A 417 10.27 -17.60 1.02
N HIS A 418 9.60 -18.56 0.38
CA HIS A 418 8.34 -18.38 -0.34
C HIS A 418 7.11 -18.63 0.53
N VAL A 419 7.27 -18.83 1.85
CA VAL A 419 6.16 -19.10 2.76
C VAL A 419 6.06 -18.01 3.82
N CYS A 420 4.85 -17.53 4.06
CA CYS A 420 4.50 -16.82 5.28
C CYS A 420 3.51 -17.68 6.07
N ALA A 421 3.87 -18.06 7.29
CA ALA A 421 3.05 -18.93 8.12
C ALA A 421 2.97 -18.45 9.56
N PHE A 422 1.79 -18.53 10.16
CA PHE A 422 1.57 -18.20 11.56
C PHE A 422 0.40 -18.97 12.15
N MET A 423 0.37 -19.06 13.46
CA MET A 423 -0.70 -19.66 14.24
C MET A 423 -1.41 -18.57 15.03
N ARG A 424 -2.71 -18.77 15.24
CA ARG A 424 -3.43 -18.11 16.34
C ARG A 424 -3.98 -19.12 17.31
N GLN A 425 -3.93 -18.79 18.60
CA GLN A 425 -4.37 -19.68 19.67
C GLN A 425 -5.16 -18.93 20.72
N HIS A 426 -6.31 -19.46 21.11
CA HIS A 426 -7.09 -19.00 22.26
C HIS A 426 -7.59 -20.22 23.02
N GLU A 427 -7.14 -20.37 24.28
CA GLU A 427 -7.38 -21.59 25.07
C GLU A 427 -6.99 -22.86 24.31
N LYS A 428 -7.95 -23.73 23.99
CA LYS A 428 -7.76 -24.97 23.22
C LYS A 428 -7.98 -24.81 21.72
N ALA A 429 -8.51 -23.67 21.26
CA ALA A 429 -8.74 -23.42 19.85
C ALA A 429 -7.45 -22.93 19.20
N ARG A 430 -7.08 -23.54 18.08
CA ARG A 430 -5.96 -23.10 17.24
C ARG A 430 -6.39 -22.95 15.79
N MET A 431 -5.81 -21.97 15.10
CA MET A 431 -5.74 -21.97 13.65
C MET A 431 -4.31 -21.81 13.17
N VAL A 432 -4.00 -22.43 12.04
CA VAL A 432 -2.74 -22.32 11.33
C VAL A 432 -3.02 -21.69 9.96
N VAL A 433 -2.22 -20.69 9.61
CA VAL A 433 -2.30 -19.98 8.33
C VAL A 433 -1.00 -20.19 7.60
N VAL A 434 -1.08 -20.54 6.31
CA VAL A 434 0.06 -20.76 5.42
C VAL A 434 -0.27 -20.13 4.08
N VAL A 435 0.52 -19.15 3.64
CA VAL A 435 0.34 -18.50 2.34
C VAL A 435 1.66 -18.46 1.57
N PRO A 436 1.62 -18.63 0.23
CA PRO A 436 2.78 -18.44 -0.61
C PRO A 436 3.09 -16.95 -0.79
N ARG A 437 4.33 -16.65 -1.16
CA ARG A 437 4.79 -15.33 -1.61
C ARG A 437 5.89 -15.51 -2.63
N LEU A 438 6.11 -14.48 -3.44
CA LEU A 438 7.10 -14.51 -4.52
C LEU A 438 6.84 -15.72 -5.44
N ILE A 439 5.63 -15.77 -5.99
CA ILE A 439 5.07 -16.98 -6.60
C ILE A 439 5.67 -17.21 -7.98
N LEU A 440 5.99 -16.15 -8.72
CA LEU A 440 6.67 -16.27 -10.02
C LEU A 440 8.05 -16.91 -9.84
N GLY A 441 8.81 -16.46 -8.83
CA GLY A 441 10.08 -17.07 -8.48
C GLY A 441 9.92 -18.51 -7.96
N LEU A 442 8.88 -18.78 -7.17
CA LEU A 442 8.59 -20.12 -6.64
C LEU A 442 8.38 -21.15 -7.75
N THR A 443 7.61 -20.80 -8.77
CA THR A 443 7.25 -21.69 -9.89
C THR A 443 8.22 -21.62 -11.06
N ASN A 444 9.33 -20.88 -10.93
CA ASN A 444 10.29 -20.63 -12.02
C ASN A 444 9.61 -20.10 -13.30
N GLY A 445 8.65 -19.20 -13.13
CA GLY A 445 7.90 -18.59 -14.22
C GLY A 445 6.81 -19.45 -14.86
N GLN A 446 6.60 -20.69 -14.41
CA GLN A 446 5.50 -21.55 -14.87
C GLN A 446 4.15 -21.08 -14.30
N GLU A 447 3.15 -20.91 -15.16
CA GLU A 447 1.79 -20.49 -14.82
C GLU A 447 0.98 -21.66 -14.21
N VAL A 448 1.44 -22.14 -13.07
CA VAL A 448 0.82 -23.21 -12.28
C VAL A 448 0.57 -22.74 -10.85
N PRO A 449 -0.53 -23.17 -10.21
CA PRO A 449 -0.80 -22.76 -8.84
C PRO A 449 0.24 -23.39 -7.90
N PRO A 450 0.64 -22.71 -6.80
CA PRO A 450 1.70 -23.18 -5.91
C PRO A 450 1.19 -24.30 -5.00
N ILE A 451 0.92 -25.46 -5.58
CA ILE A 451 0.22 -26.58 -4.95
C ILE A 451 1.06 -27.86 -5.09
N GLY A 452 1.07 -28.69 -4.04
CA GLY A 452 1.61 -30.04 -4.09
C GLY A 452 3.13 -30.17 -4.14
N MET A 453 3.60 -31.40 -4.39
CA MET A 453 5.00 -31.79 -4.22
C MET A 453 5.95 -31.11 -5.20
N ASP A 454 5.55 -30.99 -6.47
CA ASP A 454 6.40 -30.46 -7.54
C ASP A 454 6.82 -28.99 -7.31
N ILE A 455 6.08 -28.27 -6.48
CA ILE A 455 6.36 -26.87 -6.13
C ILE A 455 7.13 -26.73 -4.83
N TRP A 456 6.71 -27.44 -3.77
CA TRP A 456 7.17 -27.19 -2.41
C TRP A 456 8.34 -28.08 -1.95
N ASP A 457 8.65 -29.13 -2.71
CA ASP A 457 9.79 -30.02 -2.49
C ASP A 457 9.90 -30.56 -1.03
N ASP A 458 11.00 -30.25 -0.34
CA ASP A 458 11.32 -30.66 1.03
C ASP A 458 10.86 -29.65 2.11
N THR A 459 10.10 -28.62 1.71
CA THR A 459 9.73 -27.52 2.61
C THR A 459 8.73 -27.98 3.66
N THR A 460 9.02 -27.72 4.93
CA THR A 460 8.22 -28.15 6.10
C THR A 460 7.92 -27.00 7.04
N ALA A 461 6.74 -27.03 7.65
CA ALA A 461 6.30 -26.13 8.71
C ALA A 461 6.24 -26.86 10.05
N THR A 462 6.75 -26.22 11.11
CA THR A 462 6.74 -26.77 12.48
C THR A 462 5.55 -26.22 13.25
N LEU A 463 4.58 -27.09 13.55
CA LEU A 463 3.32 -26.80 14.21
C LEU A 463 3.26 -27.54 15.56
N PRO A 464 2.41 -27.11 16.50
CA PRO A 464 2.06 -27.96 17.63
C PRO A 464 1.42 -29.26 17.15
N GLU A 465 1.70 -30.37 17.83
CA GLU A 465 1.07 -31.66 17.54
C GLU A 465 -0.46 -31.53 17.61
N GLY A 466 -1.14 -32.03 16.58
CA GLY A 466 -2.59 -31.97 16.51
C GLY A 466 -3.15 -32.47 15.19
N ARG A 467 -4.47 -32.54 15.16
CA ARG A 467 -5.27 -32.81 13.97
C ARG A 467 -5.87 -31.50 13.48
N TYR A 468 -5.63 -31.17 12.21
CA TYR A 468 -6.03 -29.90 11.62
C TYR A 468 -6.89 -30.15 10.38
N GLN A 469 -7.94 -29.36 10.20
CA GLN A 469 -8.84 -29.40 9.05
C GLN A 469 -8.75 -28.11 8.24
N ASN A 470 -8.57 -28.21 6.92
CA ASN A 470 -8.57 -27.07 6.00
C ASN A 470 -9.99 -26.51 5.86
N ILE A 471 -10.18 -25.21 6.09
CA ILE A 471 -11.52 -24.60 6.00
C ILE A 471 -12.01 -24.45 4.56
N PHE A 472 -11.12 -24.52 3.56
CA PHE A 472 -11.41 -24.41 2.13
C PHE A 472 -11.68 -25.77 1.49
N THR A 473 -10.96 -26.82 1.88
CA THR A 473 -11.03 -28.13 1.19
C THR A 473 -11.60 -29.24 2.06
N ALA A 474 -11.81 -29.00 3.36
CA ALA A 474 -12.19 -29.98 4.38
C ALA A 474 -11.19 -31.14 4.61
N GLU A 475 -10.05 -31.13 3.90
CA GLU A 475 -8.94 -32.06 4.10
C GLU A 475 -8.43 -32.00 5.53
N THR A 476 -7.92 -33.13 6.02
CA THR A 476 -7.40 -33.25 7.38
C THR A 476 -5.95 -33.74 7.34
N ILE A 477 -5.12 -33.13 8.19
CA ILE A 477 -3.72 -33.47 8.40
C ILE A 477 -3.46 -33.68 9.89
N ILE A 478 -2.49 -34.55 10.21
CA ILE A 478 -2.10 -34.87 11.60
C ILE A 478 -0.59 -34.76 11.71
N GLY A 479 -0.11 -34.09 12.75
CA GLY A 479 1.30 -34.04 13.11
C GLY A 479 1.76 -32.68 13.62
N SER A 480 3.06 -32.60 13.90
CA SER A 480 3.77 -31.41 14.37
C SER A 480 4.85 -30.91 13.41
N GLN A 481 5.29 -31.72 12.46
CA GLN A 481 6.17 -31.29 11.38
C GLN A 481 5.52 -31.68 10.05
N ILE A 482 4.85 -30.72 9.42
CA ILE A 482 4.00 -31.00 8.26
C ILE A 482 4.66 -30.41 7.01
N PRO A 483 4.84 -31.21 5.94
CA PRO A 483 5.27 -30.69 4.64
C PRO A 483 4.32 -29.61 4.11
N VAL A 484 4.88 -28.52 3.59
CA VAL A 484 4.09 -27.43 2.99
C VAL A 484 3.30 -27.93 1.78
N ARG A 485 3.84 -28.91 1.03
CA ARG A 485 3.11 -29.62 -0.03
C ARG A 485 1.81 -30.27 0.43
N ASP A 486 1.71 -30.65 1.71
CA ASP A 486 0.50 -31.26 2.27
C ASP A 486 -0.44 -30.17 2.82
N LEU A 487 0.13 -29.09 3.37
CA LEU A 487 -0.61 -27.89 3.81
C LEU A 487 -1.22 -27.09 2.65
N LEU A 488 -0.69 -27.25 1.44
CA LEU A 488 -1.13 -26.63 0.19
C LEU A 488 -1.26 -27.70 -0.90
N ALA A 489 -1.94 -28.82 -0.58
CA ALA A 489 -2.02 -30.00 -1.44
C ALA A 489 -3.01 -29.84 -2.62
N THR A 490 -4.11 -29.12 -2.41
CA THR A 490 -5.18 -28.94 -3.42
C THR A 490 -5.67 -27.50 -3.53
N PHE A 491 -5.12 -26.57 -2.74
CA PHE A 491 -5.49 -25.16 -2.76
C PHE A 491 -4.25 -24.28 -2.50
N PRO A 492 -4.11 -23.11 -3.16
CA PRO A 492 -2.86 -22.34 -3.16
C PRO A 492 -2.61 -21.57 -1.85
N VAL A 493 -3.60 -21.53 -0.95
CA VAL A 493 -3.51 -20.91 0.38
C VAL A 493 -4.13 -21.83 1.42
N GLY A 494 -3.62 -21.80 2.64
CA GLY A 494 -4.04 -22.68 3.73
C GLY A 494 -4.53 -21.91 4.94
N VAL A 495 -5.76 -22.21 5.38
CA VAL A 495 -6.25 -21.86 6.72
C VAL A 495 -6.82 -23.12 7.34
N TRP A 496 -6.18 -23.55 8.41
CA TRP A 496 -6.39 -24.85 9.04
C TRP A 496 -6.86 -24.65 10.47
N ARG A 497 -8.03 -25.17 10.82
CA ARG A 497 -8.52 -25.16 12.22
C ARG A 497 -8.14 -26.45 12.91
N GLN A 498 -7.69 -26.37 14.16
CA GLN A 498 -7.50 -27.58 14.96
C GLN A 498 -8.87 -28.20 15.28
N ILE A 499 -8.97 -29.51 15.11
CA ILE A 499 -10.15 -30.30 15.48
C ILE A 499 -9.74 -31.31 16.55
N THR A 500 -10.65 -31.58 17.48
CA THR A 500 -10.51 -32.67 18.45
C THR A 500 -11.21 -33.91 17.89
N ASP A 501 -10.67 -35.08 18.18
CA ASP A 501 -11.31 -36.37 17.84
C ASP A 501 -12.67 -36.56 18.52
#